data_AF-A0A254SM29-F1
#
_entry.id   AF-A0A254SM29-F1
#
_cell.length_a   1.000
_cell.length_b   1.000
_cell.length_c   1.000
_cell.angle_alpha   90.00
_cell.angle_beta   90.00
_cell.angle_gamma   90.00
#
_symmetry.space_group_name_H-M   'P 1'
#
loop_
_entity.id
_entity.type
_entity.pdbx_description
1 polymer ?
#
loop_
_entity_poly.entity_id
_entity_poly.type
_entity_poly.pdbx_seq_one_letter_code
_entity_poly.pdbx_strand_id
1 'polypeptide(L)'
;MKKLYSLFTLGALLFVACSENALPVSGSTSVPNMENNLMPKTPVLCSVMGMTDSLEAVEKGCIWSPTMWNRTSGYRARTGVDNGTNTSGIWTWHVDQGVYNNIRFEWPGVATDQYDSMALADVIDKCGGSLCGKVIREPNEDKIDSAMKYIEDDGRAYVEFYFAGKDSLGNVGEIDARAMHGICVEYSGDISVELIPSDSITNLNKISTHLGIRTNLFNPENLLSKSIKTCNVFGGFGIYTSGEMDWSKVVPIKDVLAHLKGIRIIFNYNEENTDFDIISIDWYDITKIPMTDAHPSDETCEPIYVDASYCDCEFTTEDRALDVATTEARFQLERWKNNAENDNVLSDLTKECLDNALDSLDSLREIRRSYAFGRLPCDDPHPLAFACADGSHSTTIEFYEKYGEYMDKIEKPIEEKMIASADSLFNYCMSLKD
;
A
#
# COMPACT_ATOMS: atom_id res chain seq x y z
N MET A 1 57.26 -11.97 -51.89
CA MET A 1 56.80 -11.15 -50.74
C MET A 1 55.45 -10.56 -51.11
N LYS A 2 54.35 -11.18 -50.65
CA LYS A 2 53.55 -10.83 -49.46
C LYS A 2 52.66 -9.58 -49.65
N LYS A 3 51.38 -9.87 -49.96
CA LYS A 3 50.11 -9.31 -49.44
C LYS A 3 50.01 -7.80 -49.18
N LEU A 4 49.10 -7.13 -49.91
CA LEU A 4 48.25 -6.04 -49.42
C LEU A 4 47.13 -5.73 -50.44
N TYR A 5 46.19 -6.67 -50.58
CA TYR A 5 44.87 -6.42 -51.16
C TYR A 5 43.85 -7.12 -50.26
N SER A 6 42.98 -6.33 -49.63
CA SER A 6 41.76 -6.68 -48.88
C SER A 6 41.75 -6.02 -47.50
N LEU A 7 41.26 -4.77 -47.44
CA LEU A 7 40.93 -4.08 -46.19
C LEU A 7 39.63 -3.26 -46.31
N PHE A 8 38.76 -3.58 -47.27
CA PHE A 8 37.43 -2.96 -47.40
C PHE A 8 36.26 -3.97 -47.42
N THR A 9 36.51 -5.24 -47.10
CA THR A 9 35.48 -6.29 -47.03
C THR A 9 35.58 -7.10 -45.73
N LEU A 10 35.73 -6.40 -44.60
CA LEU A 10 35.64 -7.01 -43.25
C LEU A 10 34.88 -6.14 -42.23
N GLY A 11 34.17 -5.09 -42.68
CA GLY A 11 33.31 -4.25 -41.85
C GLY A 11 31.81 -4.55 -41.94
N ALA A 12 31.38 -5.41 -42.88
CA ALA A 12 29.97 -5.69 -43.15
C ALA A 12 29.56 -7.17 -42.92
N LEU A 13 30.44 -7.99 -42.35
CA LEU A 13 30.20 -9.41 -42.05
C LEU A 13 30.32 -9.76 -40.56
N LEU A 14 30.39 -8.75 -39.68
CA LEU A 14 30.42 -8.93 -38.21
C LEU A 14 29.09 -8.55 -37.52
N PHE A 15 28.03 -8.25 -38.28
CA PHE A 15 26.67 -8.06 -37.76
C PHE A 15 25.68 -9.16 -38.18
N VAL A 16 26.17 -10.24 -38.80
CA VAL A 16 25.35 -11.40 -39.14
C VAL A 16 26.13 -12.65 -38.73
N ALA A 17 25.54 -13.48 -37.87
CA ALA A 17 26.06 -14.72 -37.30
C ALA A 17 26.77 -14.64 -35.93
N CYS A 18 25.98 -14.29 -34.90
CA CYS A 18 25.90 -14.95 -33.58
C CYS A 18 24.54 -14.54 -33.00
N SER A 19 23.58 -15.36 -32.64
CA SER A 19 23.47 -16.82 -32.56
C SER A 19 21.96 -17.07 -32.38
N GLU A 20 21.36 -17.75 -33.34
CA GLU A 20 19.97 -18.24 -33.35
C GLU A 20 19.73 -19.38 -32.33
N ASN A 21 20.21 -19.23 -31.09
CA ASN A 21 19.97 -20.18 -29.99
C ASN A 21 19.73 -19.48 -28.65
N ALA A 22 19.22 -18.24 -28.67
CA ALA A 22 18.44 -17.78 -27.54
C ALA A 22 17.07 -18.45 -27.67
N LEU A 23 16.75 -19.37 -26.76
CA LEU A 23 15.36 -19.73 -26.49
C LEU A 23 14.57 -18.41 -26.44
N PRO A 24 13.40 -18.30 -27.10
CA PRO A 24 12.61 -17.09 -27.02
C PRO A 24 12.37 -16.81 -25.53
N VAL A 25 12.90 -15.68 -25.06
CA VAL A 25 12.47 -15.12 -23.77
C VAL A 25 10.96 -15.02 -23.92
N SER A 26 10.23 -15.78 -23.11
CA SER A 26 8.77 -15.83 -23.11
C SER A 26 8.23 -14.49 -22.60
N GLY A 27 8.36 -13.46 -23.43
CA GLY A 27 7.66 -12.20 -23.38
C GLY A 27 7.09 -12.01 -24.77
N SER A 28 5.77 -11.85 -24.85
CA SER A 28 5.04 -11.88 -26.10
C SER A 28 5.66 -10.99 -27.19
N THR A 29 5.74 -11.53 -28.41
CA THR A 29 6.03 -10.79 -29.64
C THR A 29 4.80 -10.05 -30.17
N SER A 30 3.64 -10.17 -29.51
CA SER A 30 2.46 -9.36 -29.83
C SER A 30 2.61 -7.97 -29.22
N VAL A 31 2.53 -6.96 -30.07
CA VAL A 31 2.45 -5.55 -29.65
C VAL A 31 1.33 -5.41 -28.61
N PRO A 32 1.60 -4.90 -27.39
CA PRO A 32 0.55 -4.70 -26.39
C PRO A 32 -0.45 -3.67 -26.92
N ASN A 33 -1.73 -4.00 -26.86
CA ASN A 33 -2.80 -3.07 -27.20
C ASN A 33 -2.87 -2.02 -26.09
N MET A 34 -2.28 -0.84 -26.30
CA MET A 34 -2.11 0.20 -25.28
C MET A 34 -3.31 1.16 -25.15
N GLU A 35 -4.45 0.84 -25.77
CA GLU A 35 -5.67 1.65 -25.66
C GLU A 35 -6.91 0.76 -25.70
N ASN A 36 -7.85 0.99 -24.78
CA ASN A 36 -9.22 0.50 -24.87
C ASN A 36 -9.92 1.25 -26.00
N ASN A 37 -9.77 0.75 -27.23
CA ASN A 37 -10.25 1.45 -28.41
C ASN A 37 -11.70 1.04 -28.71
N LEU A 38 -12.62 1.97 -28.44
CA LEU A 38 -13.94 2.03 -29.06
C LEU A 38 -13.87 2.19 -30.60
N MET A 39 -12.68 2.23 -31.23
CA MET A 39 -12.48 2.08 -32.69
C MET A 39 -11.04 1.60 -33.00
N PRO A 40 -10.82 0.68 -33.95
CA PRO A 40 -9.50 0.10 -34.20
C PRO A 40 -8.59 1.11 -34.92
N LYS A 41 -7.60 1.66 -34.22
CA LYS A 41 -6.46 2.32 -34.86
C LYS A 41 -5.23 1.43 -34.78
N THR A 42 -4.52 1.37 -35.89
CA THR A 42 -3.35 0.52 -36.15
C THR A 42 -2.25 0.79 -35.11
N PRO A 43 -1.53 -0.23 -34.61
CA PRO A 43 -0.49 -0.03 -33.60
C PRO A 43 0.66 0.84 -34.12
N VAL A 44 1.00 1.89 -33.38
CA VAL A 44 2.14 2.78 -33.66
C VAL A 44 3.35 2.31 -32.84
N LEU A 45 4.41 1.87 -33.54
CA LEU A 45 5.71 1.55 -32.94
C LEU A 45 6.46 2.85 -32.63
N CYS A 46 6.42 3.32 -31.38
CA CYS A 46 7.30 4.38 -30.90
C CYS A 46 8.60 3.74 -30.38
N SER A 47 9.73 3.95 -31.06
CA SER A 47 11.04 3.54 -30.56
C SER A 47 11.49 4.52 -29.47
N VAL A 48 11.35 4.16 -28.20
CA VAL A 48 11.67 5.06 -27.09
C VAL A 48 13.08 4.80 -26.57
N MET A 49 14.05 5.53 -27.14
CA MET A 49 15.20 6.04 -26.40
C MET A 49 15.34 7.52 -26.73
N GLY A 50 15.01 8.40 -25.78
CA GLY A 50 15.48 9.79 -25.78
C GLY A 50 14.81 10.81 -26.70
N MET A 51 13.54 10.67 -27.09
CA MET A 51 12.80 11.77 -27.74
C MET A 51 11.89 12.49 -26.75
N THR A 52 12.48 13.38 -25.96
CA THR A 52 11.75 14.49 -25.34
C THR A 52 11.62 15.60 -26.38
N ASP A 53 10.37 15.96 -26.73
CA ASP A 53 10.00 17.20 -27.43
C ASP A 53 10.38 17.36 -28.93
N SER A 54 10.24 16.32 -29.76
CA SER A 54 10.19 16.54 -31.21
C SER A 54 8.74 16.72 -31.69
N LEU A 55 8.47 17.73 -32.53
CA LEU A 55 7.16 17.96 -33.16
C LEU A 55 6.67 16.70 -33.91
N GLU A 56 7.62 15.94 -34.47
CA GLU A 56 7.37 14.68 -35.15
C GLU A 56 6.88 13.57 -34.20
N ALA A 57 7.34 13.56 -32.95
CA ALA A 57 6.82 12.68 -31.91
C ALA A 57 5.45 13.13 -31.41
N VAL A 58 5.11 14.43 -31.41
CA VAL A 58 3.73 14.89 -31.11
C VAL A 58 2.78 14.45 -32.23
N GLU A 59 3.14 14.70 -33.49
CA GLU A 59 2.29 14.43 -34.66
C GLU A 59 2.06 12.92 -34.89
N LYS A 60 3.02 12.08 -34.51
CA LYS A 60 2.88 10.61 -34.55
C LYS A 60 2.19 10.04 -33.31
N GLY A 61 1.78 10.87 -32.35
CA GLY A 61 1.22 10.42 -31.08
C GLY A 61 2.22 9.64 -30.25
N CYS A 62 3.50 9.97 -30.32
CA CYS A 62 4.61 9.35 -29.58
C CYS A 62 5.10 10.17 -28.37
N ILE A 63 4.53 11.35 -28.10
CA ILE A 63 4.69 12.07 -26.84
C ILE A 63 3.51 11.69 -25.93
N TRP A 64 3.82 10.98 -24.85
CA TRP A 64 2.85 10.47 -23.89
C TRP A 64 3.21 11.03 -22.53
N SER A 65 2.24 11.60 -21.81
CA SER A 65 2.44 11.91 -20.40
C SER A 65 2.61 10.59 -19.64
N PRO A 66 3.61 10.45 -18.76
CA PRO A 66 3.67 9.33 -17.86
C PRO A 66 2.39 9.32 -17.03
N THR A 67 1.62 8.25 -17.17
CA THR A 67 0.45 7.97 -16.34
C THR A 67 0.63 6.56 -15.85
N MET A 68 0.46 6.37 -14.55
CA MET A 68 0.36 5.03 -13.96
C MET A 68 -0.91 4.34 -14.47
N TRP A 69 -1.45 3.37 -13.73
CA TRP A 69 -2.51 2.53 -14.23
C TRP A 69 -3.90 3.02 -13.79
N ASN A 70 -4.85 3.05 -14.70
CA ASN A 70 -6.26 3.36 -14.47
C ASN A 70 -7.15 2.64 -15.49
N ARG A 71 -8.47 2.81 -15.37
CA ARG A 71 -9.48 2.16 -16.25
C ARG A 71 -9.27 2.36 -17.76
N THR A 72 -8.57 3.41 -18.18
CA THR A 72 -8.32 3.71 -19.59
C THR A 72 -6.90 3.37 -20.04
N SER A 73 -6.03 2.94 -19.12
CA SER A 73 -4.62 2.60 -19.42
C SER A 73 -4.46 1.31 -20.23
N GLY A 74 -5.53 0.51 -20.36
CA GLY A 74 -5.48 -0.81 -20.96
C GLY A 74 -4.78 -1.83 -20.05
N TYR A 75 -4.14 -2.83 -20.65
CA TYR A 75 -3.55 -3.96 -19.92
C TYR A 75 -2.09 -3.73 -19.51
N ARG A 76 -1.53 -2.58 -19.87
CA ARG A 76 -0.17 -2.18 -19.56
C ARG A 76 -0.08 -0.67 -19.39
N ALA A 77 0.52 -0.19 -18.31
CA ALA A 77 0.77 1.23 -18.10
C ALA A 77 2.21 1.64 -18.45
N ARG A 78 2.40 2.92 -18.79
CA ARG A 78 3.72 3.55 -18.93
C ARG A 78 4.00 4.33 -17.66
N THR A 79 4.62 3.66 -16.71
CA THR A 79 4.77 4.14 -15.33
C THR A 79 5.58 5.42 -15.20
N GLY A 80 6.35 5.83 -16.23
CA GLY A 80 7.18 7.03 -16.22
C GLY A 80 8.54 6.85 -15.53
N VAL A 81 8.74 5.70 -14.92
CA VAL A 81 9.94 5.26 -14.22
C VAL A 81 10.46 3.93 -14.78
N ASP A 82 9.90 3.47 -15.91
CA ASP A 82 10.24 2.18 -16.48
C ASP A 82 11.68 2.15 -17.03
N ASN A 83 12.25 0.95 -17.09
CA ASN A 83 13.59 0.70 -17.61
C ASN A 83 13.64 0.62 -19.15
N GLY A 84 12.66 1.15 -19.87
CA GLY A 84 12.56 1.14 -21.34
C GLY A 84 12.17 -0.20 -21.94
N THR A 85 11.81 -1.19 -21.12
CA THR A 85 11.44 -2.53 -21.58
C THR A 85 9.96 -2.60 -21.91
N ASN A 86 9.56 -3.52 -22.79
CA ASN A 86 8.15 -3.70 -23.17
C ASN A 86 7.31 -4.50 -22.17
N THR A 87 7.82 -4.68 -20.96
CA THR A 87 7.22 -5.55 -19.94
C THR A 87 7.08 -4.86 -18.60
N SER A 88 7.13 -3.53 -18.56
CA SER A 88 6.80 -2.70 -17.39
C SER A 88 5.30 -2.42 -17.30
N GLY A 89 4.80 -2.05 -16.12
CA GLY A 89 3.42 -1.60 -15.91
C GLY A 89 2.37 -2.69 -16.10
N ILE A 90 2.70 -3.92 -15.73
CA ILE A 90 1.83 -5.09 -15.89
C ILE A 90 1.48 -5.72 -14.56
N TRP A 91 0.29 -6.31 -14.55
CA TRP A 91 -0.28 -7.01 -13.40
C TRP A 91 0.08 -8.50 -13.43
N THR A 92 0.34 -9.04 -12.24
CA THR A 92 0.39 -10.49 -12.00
C THR A 92 -0.44 -10.82 -10.76
N TRP A 93 -0.78 -12.08 -10.57
CA TRP A 93 -1.53 -12.54 -9.40
C TRP A 93 -0.93 -13.83 -8.86
N HIS A 94 -1.01 -14.02 -7.55
CA HIS A 94 -0.40 -15.15 -6.87
C HIS A 94 -1.25 -15.58 -5.68
N VAL A 95 -1.14 -16.86 -5.34
CA VAL A 95 -1.75 -17.43 -4.15
C VAL A 95 -0.73 -18.30 -3.42
N ASP A 96 -0.43 -17.93 -2.19
CA ASP A 96 0.33 -18.73 -1.24
C ASP A 96 -0.66 -19.52 -0.39
N GLN A 97 -0.71 -20.84 -0.60
CA GLN A 97 -1.65 -21.71 0.10
C GLN A 97 -1.32 -21.84 1.59
N GLY A 98 -2.37 -21.88 2.41
CA GLY A 98 -2.28 -22.21 3.82
C GLY A 98 -2.05 -23.70 4.06
N VAL A 99 -1.57 -24.02 5.26
CA VAL A 99 -1.67 -25.36 5.83
C VAL A 99 -3.15 -25.67 6.12
N TYR A 100 -3.88 -24.75 6.74
CA TYR A 100 -5.27 -24.91 7.21
C TYR A 100 -6.32 -24.32 6.27
N ASN A 101 -5.94 -23.41 5.37
CA ASN A 101 -6.86 -22.77 4.43
C ASN A 101 -6.44 -22.98 2.98
N ASN A 102 -7.40 -23.32 2.13
CA ASN A 102 -7.27 -23.27 0.68
C ASN A 102 -7.74 -21.89 0.19
N ILE A 103 -6.90 -21.22 -0.58
CA ILE A 103 -7.14 -19.87 -1.07
C ILE A 103 -7.24 -19.91 -2.59
N ARG A 104 -8.18 -19.17 -3.17
CA ARG A 104 -8.29 -19.03 -4.62
C ARG A 104 -8.93 -17.71 -5.03
N PHE A 105 -8.58 -17.24 -6.23
CA PHE A 105 -9.31 -16.17 -6.88
C PHE A 105 -10.49 -16.70 -7.68
N GLU A 106 -11.64 -16.03 -7.57
CA GLU A 106 -12.73 -16.12 -8.55
C GLU A 106 -12.72 -14.86 -9.41
N TRP A 107 -12.23 -15.02 -10.63
CA TRP A 107 -12.17 -13.96 -11.61
C TRP A 107 -13.44 -13.89 -12.45
N PRO A 108 -13.94 -12.71 -12.83
CA PRO A 108 -15.04 -12.57 -13.78
C PRO A 108 -14.63 -13.02 -15.20
N GLY A 109 -13.33 -13.10 -15.48
CA GLY A 109 -12.75 -13.52 -16.76
C GLY A 109 -11.64 -14.56 -16.63
N VAL A 110 -11.07 -14.93 -17.78
CA VAL A 110 -9.91 -15.80 -17.85
C VAL A 110 -8.68 -15.03 -17.35
N ALA A 111 -8.05 -15.56 -16.32
CA ALA A 111 -6.77 -15.09 -15.81
C ALA A 111 -5.70 -16.18 -15.97
N THR A 112 -4.48 -15.79 -16.33
CA THR A 112 -3.31 -16.68 -16.35
C THR A 112 -2.23 -16.17 -15.41
N ASP A 113 -1.34 -17.05 -14.98
CA ASP A 113 -0.20 -16.75 -14.09
C ASP A 113 1.05 -16.28 -14.88
N GLN A 114 0.89 -16.02 -16.17
CA GLN A 114 1.98 -15.63 -17.04
C GLN A 114 2.35 -14.16 -16.79
N TYR A 115 3.65 -13.86 -16.85
CA TYR A 115 4.12 -12.48 -16.83
C TYR A 115 3.93 -11.83 -18.20
N ASP A 116 2.70 -11.44 -18.49
CA ASP A 116 2.27 -10.82 -19.75
C ASP A 116 1.15 -9.81 -19.46
N SER A 117 1.16 -8.68 -20.18
CA SER A 117 0.05 -7.73 -20.21
C SER A 117 -1.31 -8.38 -20.48
N MET A 118 -1.36 -9.44 -21.29
CA MET A 118 -2.61 -10.12 -21.65
C MET A 118 -3.10 -11.11 -20.58
N ALA A 119 -2.30 -11.40 -19.55
CA ALA A 119 -2.62 -12.43 -18.55
C ALA A 119 -3.91 -12.13 -17.77
N LEU A 120 -4.27 -10.85 -17.62
CA LEU A 120 -5.48 -10.38 -16.93
C LEU A 120 -6.41 -9.57 -17.85
N ALA A 121 -6.22 -9.60 -19.18
CA ALA A 121 -6.98 -8.76 -20.10
C ALA A 121 -8.50 -9.02 -20.08
N ASP A 122 -8.93 -10.30 -20.12
CA ASP A 122 -10.37 -10.64 -20.08
C ASP A 122 -11.00 -10.27 -18.72
N VAL A 123 -10.22 -10.33 -17.64
CA VAL A 123 -10.66 -9.83 -16.32
C VAL A 123 -10.87 -8.32 -16.39
N ILE A 124 -9.85 -7.58 -16.85
CA ILE A 124 -9.88 -6.12 -16.94
C ILE A 124 -11.03 -5.63 -17.81
N ASP A 125 -11.26 -6.26 -18.96
CA ASP A 125 -12.35 -5.90 -19.88
C ASP A 125 -13.72 -6.08 -19.22
N LYS A 126 -13.95 -7.20 -18.53
CA LYS A 126 -15.21 -7.49 -17.84
C LYS A 126 -15.44 -6.61 -16.62
N CYS A 127 -14.37 -6.14 -15.99
CA CYS A 127 -14.41 -5.15 -14.91
C CYS A 127 -14.53 -3.70 -15.43
N GLY A 128 -14.63 -3.46 -16.75
CA GLY A 128 -14.76 -2.12 -17.29
C GLY A 128 -13.48 -1.29 -17.19
N GLY A 129 -12.33 -1.96 -17.28
CA GLY A 129 -11.00 -1.36 -17.24
C GLY A 129 -10.29 -1.46 -15.88
N SER A 130 -10.98 -1.82 -14.81
CA SER A 130 -10.38 -2.04 -13.49
C SER A 130 -9.96 -3.50 -13.28
N LEU A 131 -9.31 -3.84 -12.16
CA LEU A 131 -8.91 -5.20 -11.81
C LEU A 131 -9.77 -5.66 -10.64
N CYS A 132 -10.79 -6.46 -10.93
CA CYS A 132 -11.79 -6.89 -9.96
C CYS A 132 -11.91 -8.42 -9.87
N GLY A 133 -12.38 -8.91 -8.73
CA GLY A 133 -12.57 -10.34 -8.48
C GLY A 133 -13.02 -10.64 -7.06
N LYS A 134 -13.01 -11.93 -6.71
CA LYS A 134 -13.23 -12.39 -5.33
C LYS A 134 -12.07 -13.23 -4.84
N VAL A 135 -11.72 -13.11 -3.56
CA VAL A 135 -10.78 -14.01 -2.89
C VAL A 135 -11.55 -14.94 -1.97
N ILE A 136 -11.60 -16.21 -2.33
CA ILE A 136 -12.27 -17.24 -1.54
C ILE A 136 -11.24 -17.94 -0.66
N ARG A 137 -11.56 -18.06 0.63
CA ARG A 137 -10.78 -18.80 1.62
C ARG A 137 -11.66 -19.87 2.22
N GLU A 138 -11.31 -21.13 1.97
CA GLU A 138 -12.05 -22.30 2.41
C GLU A 138 -11.19 -23.10 3.39
N PRO A 139 -11.71 -23.53 4.55
CA PRO A 139 -10.95 -24.37 5.46
C PRO A 139 -10.63 -25.73 4.82
N ASN A 140 -9.44 -26.23 5.10
CA ASN A 140 -9.01 -27.55 4.66
C ASN A 140 -9.63 -28.61 5.58
N GLU A 141 -10.71 -29.24 5.12
CA GLU A 141 -11.53 -30.18 5.91
C GLU A 141 -10.71 -31.33 6.55
N ASP A 142 -9.62 -31.75 5.93
CA ASP A 142 -8.76 -32.83 6.40
C ASP A 142 -7.79 -32.43 7.52
N LYS A 143 -7.73 -31.13 7.87
CA LYS A 143 -6.77 -30.57 8.84
C LYS A 143 -7.43 -29.74 9.94
N ILE A 144 -8.75 -29.89 10.10
CA ILE A 144 -9.52 -29.26 11.17
C ILE A 144 -9.17 -29.96 12.51
N ASP A 145 -8.27 -29.37 13.28
CA ASP A 145 -8.01 -29.74 14.67
C ASP A 145 -8.44 -28.62 15.64
N SER A 146 -8.31 -28.87 16.95
CA SER A 146 -8.65 -27.88 17.98
C SER A 146 -7.77 -26.62 17.94
N ALA A 147 -6.67 -26.62 17.19
CA ALA A 147 -5.79 -25.46 16.99
C ALA A 147 -6.28 -24.54 15.86
N MET A 148 -7.19 -24.98 14.98
CA MET A 148 -7.76 -24.16 13.90
C MET A 148 -8.40 -22.85 14.42
N LYS A 149 -8.98 -22.86 15.63
CA LYS A 149 -9.55 -21.66 16.28
C LYS A 149 -8.51 -20.57 16.59
N TYR A 150 -7.23 -20.92 16.60
CA TYR A 150 -6.12 -20.01 16.93
C TYR A 150 -5.20 -19.71 15.74
N ILE A 151 -5.46 -20.31 14.58
CA ILE A 151 -4.63 -20.15 13.39
C ILE A 151 -5.47 -19.35 12.39
N GLU A 152 -5.70 -18.09 12.74
CA GLU A 152 -6.15 -17.11 11.76
C GLU A 152 -5.01 -16.92 10.74
N ASP A 153 -5.35 -17.11 9.47
CA ASP A 153 -4.66 -16.49 8.34
C ASP A 153 -3.31 -17.10 7.92
N ASP A 154 -3.22 -18.43 7.86
CA ASP A 154 -2.12 -19.07 7.14
C ASP A 154 -2.38 -19.08 5.62
N GLY A 155 -1.64 -18.25 4.88
CA GLY A 155 -1.75 -18.13 3.43
C GLY A 155 -2.09 -16.72 2.97
N ARG A 156 -1.86 -16.42 1.69
CA ARG A 156 -2.00 -15.08 1.12
C ARG A 156 -2.53 -15.15 -0.31
N ALA A 157 -3.46 -14.26 -0.64
CA ALA A 157 -3.81 -13.94 -2.02
C ALA A 157 -3.37 -12.52 -2.31
N TYR A 158 -2.70 -12.29 -3.44
CA TYR A 158 -2.25 -10.96 -3.81
C TYR A 158 -2.11 -10.78 -5.31
N VAL A 159 -2.17 -9.53 -5.73
CA VAL A 159 -1.80 -9.09 -7.07
C VAL A 159 -0.57 -8.19 -6.98
N GLU A 160 0.26 -8.17 -8.01
CA GLU A 160 1.45 -7.34 -8.08
C GLU A 160 1.42 -6.48 -9.33
N PHE A 161 1.76 -5.21 -9.17
CA PHE A 161 1.92 -4.26 -10.26
C PHE A 161 3.37 -3.82 -10.35
N TYR A 162 4.03 -4.19 -11.44
CA TYR A 162 5.46 -3.96 -11.62
C TYR A 162 5.72 -2.63 -12.33
N PHE A 163 6.56 -1.78 -11.74
CA PHE A 163 6.93 -0.49 -12.32
C PHE A 163 7.98 -0.59 -13.41
N ALA A 164 8.97 -1.47 -13.21
CA ALA A 164 9.94 -1.88 -14.22
C ALA A 164 9.50 -3.16 -14.92
N GLY A 165 10.05 -3.40 -16.11
CA GLY A 165 9.90 -4.68 -16.79
C GLY A 165 11.14 -5.55 -16.69
N LYS A 166 11.08 -6.70 -17.34
CA LYS A 166 12.14 -7.71 -17.36
C LYS A 166 13.33 -7.29 -18.21
N ASP A 167 14.52 -7.55 -17.67
CA ASP A 167 15.79 -7.47 -18.40
C ASP A 167 15.95 -8.63 -19.41
N SER A 168 17.07 -8.65 -20.12
CA SER A 168 17.38 -9.71 -21.09
C SER A 168 17.54 -11.10 -20.48
N LEU A 169 17.69 -11.20 -19.16
CA LEU A 169 17.80 -12.45 -18.41
C LEU A 169 16.44 -12.91 -17.86
N GLY A 170 15.38 -12.14 -18.08
CA GLY A 170 14.03 -12.43 -17.60
C GLY A 170 13.77 -12.00 -16.15
N ASN A 171 14.72 -11.29 -15.52
CA ASN A 171 14.55 -10.76 -14.17
C ASN A 171 13.84 -9.42 -14.23
N VAL A 172 12.88 -9.19 -13.33
CA VAL A 172 12.25 -7.88 -13.20
C VAL A 172 13.29 -6.87 -12.73
N GLY A 173 13.49 -5.81 -13.51
CA GLY A 173 14.41 -4.72 -13.18
C GLY A 173 13.93 -3.90 -11.99
N GLU A 174 14.80 -3.00 -11.53
CA GLU A 174 14.50 -2.04 -10.45
C GLU A 174 14.44 -0.61 -10.99
N ILE A 175 13.78 0.26 -10.23
CA ILE A 175 13.58 1.67 -10.54
C ILE A 175 13.97 2.53 -9.34
N ASP A 176 14.27 3.79 -9.64
CA ASP A 176 14.34 4.85 -8.64
C ASP A 176 12.97 5.52 -8.49
N ALA A 177 12.22 5.11 -7.48
CA ALA A 177 10.89 5.61 -7.18
C ALA A 177 10.89 6.88 -6.31
N ARG A 178 12.05 7.44 -5.94
CA ARG A 178 12.12 8.57 -4.98
C ARG A 178 11.36 9.81 -5.46
N ALA A 179 11.33 10.05 -6.77
CA ALA A 179 10.62 11.17 -7.38
C ALA A 179 9.08 11.03 -7.33
N MET A 180 8.55 9.82 -7.06
CA MET A 180 7.10 9.64 -6.95
C MET A 180 6.55 10.22 -5.65
N HIS A 181 7.39 10.44 -4.62
CA HIS A 181 7.09 10.87 -3.24
C HIS A 181 6.12 9.95 -2.46
N GLY A 182 5.20 9.28 -3.15
CA GLY A 182 4.29 8.28 -2.64
C GLY A 182 3.46 7.64 -3.75
N ILE A 183 2.42 6.92 -3.36
CA ILE A 183 1.46 6.31 -4.29
C ILE A 183 0.03 6.62 -3.88
N CYS A 184 -0.84 6.77 -4.86
CA CYS A 184 -2.28 6.75 -4.69
C CYS A 184 -2.85 5.44 -5.24
N VAL A 185 -3.79 4.83 -4.53
CA VAL A 185 -4.53 3.63 -4.98
C VAL A 185 -6.01 3.88 -4.77
N GLU A 186 -6.80 3.78 -5.84
CA GLU A 186 -8.26 3.77 -5.78
C GLU A 186 -8.77 2.34 -5.86
N TYR A 187 -9.60 1.93 -4.90
CA TYR A 187 -10.08 0.56 -4.79
C TYR A 187 -11.37 0.43 -3.98
N SER A 188 -11.98 -0.75 -4.03
CA SER A 188 -12.93 -1.27 -3.04
C SER A 188 -12.49 -2.66 -2.56
N GLY A 189 -12.96 -3.05 -1.37
CA GLY A 189 -12.55 -4.29 -0.71
C GLY A 189 -11.55 -4.07 0.41
N ASP A 190 -11.23 -5.15 1.14
CA ASP A 190 -10.26 -5.13 2.22
C ASP A 190 -8.88 -5.57 1.73
N ILE A 191 -7.99 -4.59 1.54
CA ILE A 191 -6.66 -4.79 0.97
C ILE A 191 -5.56 -4.28 1.89
N SER A 192 -4.32 -4.56 1.51
CA SER A 192 -3.08 -4.15 2.16
C SER A 192 -2.04 -3.91 1.05
N VAL A 193 -1.13 -2.93 1.18
CA VAL A 193 -0.17 -2.61 0.10
C VAL A 193 1.29 -2.76 0.57
N GLU A 194 2.03 -3.64 -0.09
CA GLU A 194 3.46 -3.83 0.15
C GLU A 194 4.30 -3.23 -0.99
N LEU A 195 5.49 -2.74 -0.65
CA LEU A 195 6.51 -2.41 -1.64
C LEU A 195 7.23 -3.70 -2.03
N ILE A 196 7.55 -3.86 -3.32
CA ILE A 196 8.36 -4.97 -3.82
C ILE A 196 9.78 -4.45 -4.07
N PRO A 197 10.71 -4.52 -3.10
CA PRO A 197 12.09 -4.14 -3.33
C PRO A 197 12.85 -5.17 -4.18
N SER A 198 14.04 -4.81 -4.62
CA SER A 198 14.91 -5.74 -5.33
C SER A 198 15.44 -6.84 -4.41
N ASP A 199 15.84 -7.97 -5.01
CA ASP A 199 16.23 -9.16 -4.25
C ASP A 199 17.48 -8.90 -3.41
N SER A 200 18.34 -7.96 -3.81
CA SER A 200 19.51 -7.53 -3.01
C SER A 200 19.07 -6.86 -1.70
N ILE A 201 18.11 -5.95 -1.75
CA ILE A 201 17.52 -5.30 -0.57
C ILE A 201 16.79 -6.32 0.30
N THR A 202 16.01 -7.22 -0.31
CA THR A 202 15.30 -8.29 0.41
C THR A 202 16.28 -9.21 1.14
N ASN A 203 17.36 -9.64 0.47
CA ASN A 203 18.36 -10.57 1.00
C ASN A 203 19.22 -9.96 2.13
N LEU A 204 19.49 -8.66 2.08
CA LEU A 204 20.22 -7.97 3.14
C LEU A 204 19.45 -7.94 4.47
N ASN A 205 18.12 -8.07 4.38
CA ASN A 205 17.25 -7.63 5.43
C ASN A 205 16.31 -8.68 6.00
N LYS A 206 15.96 -9.75 5.26
CA LYS A 206 14.76 -10.56 5.56
C LYS A 206 13.53 -9.68 5.87
N ILE A 207 13.48 -8.48 5.28
CA ILE A 207 12.43 -7.47 5.52
C ILE A 207 11.32 -7.69 4.49
N SER A 208 10.08 -7.66 4.96
CA SER A 208 8.92 -7.28 4.16
C SER A 208 8.63 -5.80 4.44
N THR A 209 8.83 -4.92 3.47
CA THR A 209 8.41 -3.51 3.57
C THR A 209 6.92 -3.44 3.24
N HIS A 210 6.10 -3.31 4.28
CA HIS A 210 4.65 -3.37 4.18
C HIS A 210 4.06 -2.07 4.70
N LEU A 211 3.30 -1.36 3.86
CA LEU A 211 2.30 -0.44 4.38
C LEU A 211 1.04 -1.23 4.63
N GLY A 212 0.76 -1.53 5.88
CA GLY A 212 -0.57 -1.95 6.27
C GLY A 212 -1.50 -0.79 5.95
N ILE A 213 -1.97 -0.67 4.71
CA ILE A 213 -3.23 0.01 4.45
C ILE A 213 -4.29 -1.00 4.88
N ARG A 214 -4.33 -1.45 6.13
CA ARG A 214 -5.51 -2.19 6.58
C ARG A 214 -6.64 -1.20 6.47
N THR A 215 -7.53 -1.42 5.52
CA THR A 215 -8.86 -0.82 5.56
C THR A 215 -9.64 -1.51 6.65
N ASN A 216 -9.23 -1.26 7.89
CA ASN A 216 -10.04 -1.42 9.07
C ASN A 216 -11.11 -0.31 9.09
N LEU A 217 -11.78 -0.07 7.95
CA LEU A 217 -12.99 0.72 7.92
C LEU A 217 -14.11 -0.21 8.37
N PHE A 218 -14.23 -0.36 9.69
CA PHE A 218 -15.20 -1.21 10.39
C PHE A 218 -16.63 -0.70 10.29
N ASN A 219 -17.04 -0.15 9.15
CA ASN A 219 -18.43 0.12 8.84
C ASN A 219 -18.87 -0.74 7.65
N PRO A 220 -19.17 -2.04 7.89
CA PRO A 220 -19.51 -3.00 6.84
C PRO A 220 -20.77 -2.58 6.06
N GLU A 221 -21.64 -1.76 6.64
CA GLU A 221 -22.94 -1.44 6.04
C GLU A 221 -22.90 -0.35 4.95
N ASN A 222 -21.80 0.41 4.78
CA ASN A 222 -21.80 1.58 3.89
C ASN A 222 -20.61 1.74 2.92
N LEU A 223 -19.62 0.84 2.91
CA LEU A 223 -18.40 1.02 2.11
C LEU A 223 -18.18 -0.03 1.01
N LEU A 224 -18.95 -1.12 1.02
CA LEU A 224 -18.84 -2.23 0.07
C LEU A 224 -19.21 -1.85 -1.39
N SER A 225 -19.76 -0.67 -1.62
CA SER A 225 -20.13 -0.16 -2.96
C SER A 225 -19.43 1.14 -3.37
N LYS A 226 -18.62 1.74 -2.48
CA LYS A 226 -18.00 3.04 -2.72
C LYS A 226 -16.49 2.85 -2.88
N SER A 227 -15.96 3.23 -4.04
CA SER A 227 -14.51 3.28 -4.23
C SER A 227 -13.89 4.29 -3.26
N ILE A 228 -12.71 3.95 -2.76
CA ILE A 228 -11.91 4.75 -1.85
C ILE A 228 -10.56 5.01 -2.52
N LYS A 229 -10.11 6.26 -2.56
CA LYS A 229 -8.80 6.64 -3.11
C LYS A 229 -7.83 7.03 -2.02
N THR A 230 -6.93 6.11 -1.66
CA THR A 230 -5.90 6.34 -0.64
C THR A 230 -4.63 6.89 -1.27
N CYS A 231 -4.01 7.92 -0.67
CA CYS A 231 -2.74 8.47 -1.13
C CYS A 231 -1.77 8.48 0.05
N ASN A 232 -0.61 7.85 -0.12
CA ASN A 232 0.36 7.66 0.96
C ASN A 232 1.76 8.07 0.48
N VAL A 233 2.41 8.95 1.23
CA VAL A 233 3.86 9.18 1.10
C VAL A 233 4.62 7.90 1.43
N PHE A 234 5.77 7.69 0.79
CA PHE A 234 6.58 6.50 1.07
C PHE A 234 7.08 6.44 2.52
N GLY A 235 7.23 7.59 3.19
CA GLY A 235 7.54 7.66 4.62
C GLY A 235 6.47 7.04 5.54
N GLY A 236 5.24 6.85 5.04
CA GLY A 236 4.17 6.19 5.77
C GLY A 236 4.28 4.67 5.81
N PHE A 237 5.10 4.05 4.95
CA PHE A 237 5.27 2.60 4.86
C PHE A 237 5.98 2.05 6.08
N GLY A 238 5.37 1.05 6.73
CA GLY A 238 5.98 0.32 7.83
C GLY A 238 7.07 -0.64 7.34
N ILE A 239 8.04 -0.91 8.21
CA ILE A 239 9.06 -1.93 7.97
C ILE A 239 8.76 -3.09 8.92
N TYR A 240 8.47 -4.27 8.38
CA TYR A 240 8.19 -5.47 9.16
C TYR A 240 9.23 -6.55 8.85
N THR A 241 9.71 -7.23 9.90
CA THR A 241 10.65 -8.35 9.78
C THR A 241 10.10 -9.58 10.46
N SER A 242 10.32 -10.76 9.88
CA SER A 242 10.09 -12.02 10.59
C SER A 242 11.27 -12.29 11.56
N GLY A 243 11.09 -11.95 12.84
CA GLY A 243 12.07 -12.22 13.92
C GLY A 243 12.53 -10.99 14.70
N GLU A 244 13.49 -11.17 15.61
CA GLU A 244 14.11 -10.08 16.37
C GLU A 244 14.73 -9.04 15.44
N MET A 245 14.24 -7.80 15.53
CA MET A 245 14.64 -6.70 14.67
C MET A 245 15.96 -6.10 15.15
N ASP A 246 17.02 -6.31 14.36
CA ASP A 246 18.28 -5.57 14.51
C ASP A 246 18.17 -4.24 13.75
N TRP A 247 17.74 -3.18 14.44
CA TRP A 247 17.58 -1.83 13.88
C TRP A 247 18.85 -1.30 13.21
N SER A 248 20.04 -1.81 13.56
CA SER A 248 21.30 -1.41 12.92
C SER A 248 21.46 -1.95 11.49
N LYS A 249 20.65 -2.93 11.09
CA LYS A 249 20.68 -3.57 9.77
C LYS A 249 19.53 -3.15 8.87
N VAL A 250 18.57 -2.36 9.36
CA VAL A 250 17.43 -1.91 8.56
C VAL A 250 17.92 -0.96 7.48
N VAL A 251 17.71 -1.34 6.22
CA VAL A 251 18.00 -0.45 5.08
C VAL A 251 17.05 0.76 5.14
N PRO A 252 17.58 2.00 5.06
CA PRO A 252 16.75 3.19 5.02
C PRO A 252 15.73 3.15 3.88
N ILE A 253 14.52 3.69 4.12
CA ILE A 253 13.45 3.72 3.10
C ILE A 253 13.91 4.38 1.79
N LYS A 254 14.77 5.40 1.87
CA LYS A 254 15.35 6.06 0.68
C LYS A 254 16.09 5.10 -0.23
N ASP A 255 16.79 4.12 0.34
CA ASP A 255 17.55 3.12 -0.40
C ASP A 255 16.62 2.01 -0.92
N VAL A 256 15.57 1.66 -0.16
CA VAL A 256 14.49 0.78 -0.65
C VAL A 256 13.84 1.38 -1.91
N LEU A 257 13.52 2.67 -1.88
CA LEU A 257 12.89 3.38 -3.01
C LEU A 257 13.80 3.52 -4.23
N ALA A 258 15.12 3.57 -4.02
CA ALA A 258 16.09 3.60 -5.12
C ALA A 258 16.20 2.25 -5.86
N HIS A 259 15.64 1.18 -5.30
CA HIS A 259 15.78 -0.20 -5.76
C HIS A 259 14.42 -0.93 -5.74
N LEU A 260 13.37 -0.24 -6.20
CA LEU A 260 12.00 -0.77 -6.17
C LEU A 260 11.64 -1.48 -7.48
N LYS A 261 10.92 -2.60 -7.42
CA LYS A 261 10.37 -3.31 -8.60
C LYS A 261 8.92 -2.93 -8.88
N GLY A 262 8.12 -2.72 -7.84
CA GLY A 262 6.68 -2.51 -7.95
C GLY A 262 5.98 -2.45 -6.59
N ILE A 263 4.67 -2.68 -6.62
CA ILE A 263 3.82 -2.84 -5.43
C ILE A 263 3.07 -4.15 -5.46
N ARG A 264 2.74 -4.67 -4.29
CA ARG A 264 1.89 -5.83 -4.08
C ARG A 264 0.65 -5.41 -3.30
N ILE A 265 -0.51 -5.81 -3.78
CA ILE A 265 -1.80 -5.60 -3.12
C ILE A 265 -2.26 -6.95 -2.59
N ILE A 266 -2.29 -7.08 -1.26
CA ILE A 266 -2.71 -8.29 -0.53
C ILE A 266 -4.17 -8.14 -0.15
N PHE A 267 -4.95 -9.21 -0.32
CA PHE A 267 -6.35 -9.26 0.11
C PHE A 267 -6.44 -9.86 1.50
N ASN A 268 -6.82 -9.05 2.48
CA ASN A 268 -6.96 -9.49 3.88
C ASN A 268 -8.16 -10.44 3.98
N TYR A 269 -8.11 -11.41 4.90
CA TYR A 269 -9.28 -12.26 5.11
C TYR A 269 -10.40 -11.49 5.80
N ASN A 270 -11.57 -11.49 5.19
CA ASN A 270 -12.79 -10.99 5.77
C ASN A 270 -13.94 -11.94 5.39
N GLU A 271 -14.55 -12.60 6.39
CA GLU A 271 -15.68 -13.51 6.19
C GLU A 271 -16.91 -12.83 5.56
N GLU A 272 -17.06 -11.53 5.78
CA GLU A 272 -18.20 -10.74 5.32
C GLU A 272 -17.99 -10.16 3.92
N ASN A 273 -16.74 -10.01 3.47
CA ASN A 273 -16.44 -9.43 2.17
C ASN A 273 -15.19 -10.01 1.50
N THR A 274 -15.43 -10.80 0.45
CA THR A 274 -14.39 -11.38 -0.40
C THR A 274 -14.18 -10.61 -1.72
N ASP A 275 -15.08 -9.68 -2.06
CA ASP A 275 -15.06 -8.93 -3.31
C ASP A 275 -14.05 -7.77 -3.26
N PHE A 276 -13.37 -7.52 -4.38
CA PHE A 276 -12.48 -6.37 -4.56
C PHE A 276 -12.58 -5.77 -5.96
N ASP A 277 -12.22 -4.49 -6.06
CA ASP A 277 -12.03 -3.78 -7.32
C ASP A 277 -10.86 -2.79 -7.18
N ILE A 278 -9.78 -2.96 -7.93
CA ILE A 278 -8.66 -2.01 -7.99
C ILE A 278 -8.85 -1.14 -9.23
N ILE A 279 -9.10 0.15 -9.04
CA ILE A 279 -9.58 1.08 -10.07
C ILE A 279 -8.45 1.89 -10.67
N SER A 280 -7.53 2.37 -9.84
CA SER A 280 -6.35 3.11 -10.30
C SER A 280 -5.18 3.04 -9.33
N ILE A 281 -3.97 3.22 -9.87
CA ILE A 281 -2.73 3.50 -9.15
C ILE A 281 -2.17 4.79 -9.76
N ASP A 282 -1.72 5.73 -8.94
CA ASP A 282 -1.09 6.97 -9.39
C ASP A 282 0.11 7.36 -8.51
N TRP A 283 0.92 8.31 -8.98
CA TRP A 283 1.96 8.93 -8.15
C TRP A 283 1.31 9.88 -7.15
N TYR A 284 1.84 9.92 -5.93
CA TYR A 284 1.48 10.94 -4.96
C TYR A 284 2.56 12.00 -4.89
N ASP A 285 2.46 13.01 -5.74
CA ASP A 285 3.43 14.09 -5.79
C ASP A 285 3.15 15.16 -4.73
N ILE A 286 3.82 15.05 -3.58
CA ILE A 286 3.67 15.96 -2.45
C ILE A 286 4.07 17.41 -2.79
N THR A 287 4.86 17.63 -3.83
CA THR A 287 5.27 18.98 -4.26
C THR A 287 4.12 19.77 -4.87
N LYS A 288 3.02 19.10 -5.24
CA LYS A 288 1.81 19.74 -5.74
C LYS A 288 0.88 20.23 -4.63
N ILE A 289 1.16 19.88 -3.37
CA ILE A 289 0.39 20.41 -2.24
C ILE A 289 0.79 21.88 -2.07
N PRO A 290 -0.16 22.83 -2.20
CA PRO A 290 0.15 24.23 -2.07
C PRO A 290 0.58 24.55 -0.64
N MET A 291 1.74 25.20 -0.50
CA MET A 291 2.23 25.73 0.78
C MET A 291 1.70 27.14 1.07
N THR A 292 0.92 27.72 0.16
CA THR A 292 0.57 29.15 0.16
C THR A 292 -0.26 29.62 1.36
N ASP A 293 -1.01 28.70 1.96
CA ASP A 293 -2.00 29.02 3.00
C ASP A 293 -1.71 28.27 4.31
N ALA A 294 -0.50 27.73 4.47
CA ALA A 294 -0.11 26.98 5.66
C ALA A 294 1.17 27.54 6.27
N HIS A 295 1.17 27.71 7.60
CA HIS A 295 2.24 28.39 8.32
C HIS A 295 2.92 27.45 9.30
N PRO A 296 4.27 27.38 9.32
CA PRO A 296 4.97 26.57 10.31
C PRO A 296 4.70 27.10 11.73
N SER A 297 4.46 26.20 12.68
CA SER A 297 4.36 26.53 14.10
C SER A 297 5.67 27.07 14.67
N ASP A 298 6.81 26.62 14.14
CA ASP A 298 8.12 27.19 14.42
C ASP A 298 8.41 28.33 13.43
N GLU A 299 8.38 29.57 13.92
CA GLU A 299 8.66 30.78 13.11
C GLU A 299 10.07 30.79 12.49
N THR A 300 10.99 29.95 12.98
CA THR A 300 12.34 29.82 12.43
C THR A 300 12.43 28.82 11.28
N CYS A 301 11.39 28.00 11.08
CA CYS A 301 11.31 27.08 9.96
C CYS A 301 11.09 27.86 8.66
N GLU A 302 12.06 27.77 7.74
CA GLU A 302 11.87 28.15 6.34
C GLU A 302 11.42 26.89 5.56
N PRO A 303 10.14 26.74 5.20
CA PRO A 303 9.63 25.51 4.59
C PRO A 303 10.26 25.30 3.22
N ILE A 304 10.80 24.10 2.99
CA ILE A 304 11.33 23.70 1.68
C ILE A 304 10.39 22.75 0.93
N TYR A 305 9.66 21.90 1.65
CA TYR A 305 8.61 21.03 1.10
C TYR A 305 7.65 20.56 2.22
N VAL A 306 6.46 20.10 1.82
CA VAL A 306 5.49 19.46 2.72
C VAL A 306 5.96 18.03 3.01
N ASP A 307 6.17 17.69 4.29
CA ASP A 307 6.65 16.38 4.73
C ASP A 307 5.48 15.42 5.03
N ALA A 308 4.36 15.97 5.51
CA ALA A 308 3.13 15.24 5.77
C ALA A 308 1.91 16.13 5.49
N SER A 309 0.77 15.51 5.15
CA SER A 309 -0.50 16.17 4.92
C SER A 309 -1.63 15.57 5.75
N TYR A 310 -2.69 16.32 6.00
CA TYR A 310 -3.94 15.83 6.58
C TYR A 310 -5.13 16.15 5.68
N CYS A 311 -6.30 15.57 5.98
CA CYS A 311 -7.55 15.87 5.29
C CYS A 311 -8.61 16.34 6.26
N ASP A 312 -9.51 17.18 5.77
CA ASP A 312 -10.62 17.71 6.56
C ASP A 312 -11.56 16.63 7.09
N CYS A 313 -11.75 15.56 6.31
CA CYS A 313 -12.57 14.42 6.72
C CYS A 313 -12.01 13.68 7.95
N GLU A 314 -10.69 13.74 8.20
CA GLU A 314 -10.06 13.11 9.38
C GLU A 314 -10.53 13.73 10.70
N PHE A 315 -11.10 14.94 10.65
CA PHE A 315 -11.63 15.68 11.81
C PHE A 315 -13.16 15.54 11.95
N THR A 316 -13.78 14.64 11.18
CA THR A 316 -15.23 14.42 11.23
C THR A 316 -15.61 13.03 11.76
N THR A 317 -14.65 12.11 11.84
CA THR A 317 -14.90 10.74 12.28
C THR A 317 -14.76 10.62 13.80
N GLU A 318 -15.75 9.99 14.44
CA GLU A 318 -15.66 9.62 15.85
C GLU A 318 -14.74 8.41 16.06
N ASP A 319 -14.44 7.64 15.02
CA ASP A 319 -13.66 6.40 15.11
C ASP A 319 -12.29 6.61 15.76
N ARG A 320 -11.58 7.68 15.38
CA ARG A 320 -10.30 8.05 16.01
C ARG A 320 -10.50 8.44 17.47
N ALA A 321 -11.45 9.32 17.74
CA ALA A 321 -11.76 9.73 19.11
C ALA A 321 -12.11 8.54 20.00
N LEU A 322 -12.81 7.54 19.46
CA LEU A 322 -13.13 6.30 20.15
C LEU A 322 -11.90 5.43 20.40
N ASP A 323 -10.96 5.34 19.47
CA ASP A 323 -9.70 4.60 19.64
C ASP A 323 -8.83 5.24 20.75
N VAL A 324 -8.67 6.56 20.72
CA VAL A 324 -7.96 7.32 21.77
C VAL A 324 -8.65 7.12 23.12
N ALA A 325 -9.97 7.32 23.18
CA ALA A 325 -10.75 7.16 24.39
C ALA A 325 -10.67 5.73 24.97
N THR A 326 -10.69 4.71 24.11
CA THR A 326 -10.57 3.29 24.53
C THR A 326 -9.17 3.02 25.08
N THR A 327 -8.14 3.56 24.43
CA THR A 327 -6.75 3.44 24.87
C THR A 327 -6.54 4.09 26.23
N GLU A 328 -7.02 5.32 26.42
CA GLU A 328 -6.90 6.03 27.69
C GLU A 328 -7.70 5.33 28.81
N ALA A 329 -8.93 4.92 28.54
CA ALA A 329 -9.75 4.19 29.51
C ALA A 329 -9.10 2.87 29.95
N ARG A 330 -8.47 2.14 29.03
CA ARG A 330 -7.69 0.93 29.34
C ARG A 330 -6.52 1.26 30.27
N PHE A 331 -5.73 2.29 29.94
CA PHE A 331 -4.59 2.71 30.77
C PHE A 331 -5.03 3.14 32.18
N GLN A 332 -6.13 3.87 32.30
CA GLN A 332 -6.68 4.27 33.60
C GLN A 332 -7.15 3.05 34.40
N LEU A 333 -7.88 2.12 33.79
CA LEU A 333 -8.35 0.91 34.45
C LEU A 333 -7.19 0.03 34.95
N GLU A 334 -6.16 -0.15 34.11
CA GLU A 334 -4.94 -0.89 34.48
C GLU A 334 -4.23 -0.21 35.66
N ARG A 335 -4.14 1.12 35.66
CA ARG A 335 -3.57 1.87 36.77
C ARG A 335 -4.38 1.69 38.06
N TRP A 336 -5.71 1.76 38.00
CA TRP A 336 -6.57 1.55 39.17
C TRP A 336 -6.46 0.13 39.70
N LYS A 337 -6.45 -0.89 38.82
CA LYS A 337 -6.19 -2.28 39.19
C LYS A 337 -4.87 -2.43 39.92
N ASN A 338 -3.77 -1.95 39.34
CA ASN A 338 -2.43 -2.06 39.93
C ASN A 338 -2.35 -1.38 41.30
N ASN A 339 -2.99 -0.23 41.48
CA ASN A 339 -3.07 0.43 42.78
C ASN A 339 -3.87 -0.41 43.79
N ALA A 340 -5.02 -0.95 43.38
CA ALA A 340 -5.86 -1.75 44.25
C ALA A 340 -5.17 -3.06 44.70
N GLU A 341 -4.39 -3.69 43.83
CA GLU A 341 -3.58 -4.88 44.13
C GLU A 341 -2.41 -4.58 45.08
N ASN A 342 -1.83 -3.38 45.00
CA ASN A 342 -0.78 -2.94 45.91
C ASN A 342 -1.33 -2.61 47.30
N ASP A 343 -2.53 -2.03 47.36
CA ASP A 343 -3.12 -1.56 48.62
C ASP A 343 -3.90 -2.65 49.36
N ASN A 344 -4.44 -3.65 48.65
CA ASN A 344 -5.34 -4.67 49.22
C ASN A 344 -5.12 -6.06 48.63
N VAL A 345 -5.50 -7.09 49.39
CA VAL A 345 -5.70 -8.44 48.84
C VAL A 345 -7.07 -8.49 48.16
N LEU A 346 -7.09 -8.45 46.83
CA LEU A 346 -8.32 -8.58 46.03
C LEU A 346 -8.83 -10.02 46.06
N SER A 347 -10.16 -10.18 46.08
CA SER A 347 -10.83 -11.47 45.88
C SER A 347 -10.59 -12.00 44.47
N ASP A 348 -10.75 -13.31 44.29
CA ASP A 348 -10.57 -13.95 42.98
C ASP A 348 -11.63 -13.46 41.98
N LEU A 349 -12.89 -13.26 42.43
CA LEU A 349 -13.95 -12.68 41.61
C LEU A 349 -13.64 -11.24 41.15
N THR A 350 -13.06 -10.40 42.02
CA THR A 350 -12.69 -9.03 41.65
C THR A 350 -11.56 -9.02 40.62
N LYS A 351 -10.53 -9.88 40.79
CA LYS A 351 -9.44 -10.02 39.82
C LYS A 351 -9.96 -10.46 38.46
N GLU A 352 -10.77 -11.52 38.43
CA GLU A 352 -11.37 -12.03 37.19
C GLU A 352 -12.22 -10.97 36.49
N CYS A 353 -13.01 -10.18 37.23
CA CYS A 353 -13.80 -9.09 36.67
C CYS A 353 -12.92 -8.00 36.03
N LEU A 354 -11.84 -7.57 36.71
CA LEU A 354 -10.93 -6.55 36.21
C LEU A 354 -10.13 -7.03 35.00
N ASP A 355 -9.70 -8.30 34.99
CA ASP A 355 -9.01 -8.91 33.86
C ASP A 355 -9.92 -9.00 32.63
N ASN A 356 -11.15 -9.50 32.79
CA ASN A 356 -12.13 -9.56 31.70
C ASN A 356 -12.49 -8.16 31.15
N ALA A 357 -12.50 -7.15 32.02
CA ALA A 357 -12.73 -5.76 31.61
C ALA A 357 -11.58 -5.22 30.76
N LEU A 358 -10.33 -5.49 31.16
CA LEU A 358 -9.14 -5.14 30.36
C LEU A 358 -9.12 -5.88 29.02
N ASP A 359 -9.43 -7.18 29.02
CA ASP A 359 -9.51 -8.00 27.81
C ASP A 359 -10.60 -7.49 26.85
N SER A 360 -11.72 -7.03 27.38
CA SER A 360 -12.80 -6.42 26.60
C SER A 360 -12.38 -5.09 25.98
N LEU A 361 -11.64 -4.24 26.72
CA LEU A 361 -11.09 -3.00 26.19
C LEU A 361 -9.99 -3.25 25.16
N ASP A 362 -9.14 -4.26 25.37
CA ASP A 362 -8.12 -4.68 24.40
C ASP A 362 -8.78 -5.22 23.12
N SER A 363 -9.84 -6.02 23.24
CA SER A 363 -10.63 -6.47 22.09
C SER A 363 -11.27 -5.31 21.34
N LEU A 364 -11.88 -4.36 22.05
CA LEU A 364 -12.45 -3.15 21.46
C LEU A 364 -11.37 -2.30 20.77
N ARG A 365 -10.17 -2.20 21.33
CA ARG A 365 -9.05 -1.48 20.72
C ARG A 365 -8.56 -2.17 19.45
N GLU A 366 -8.40 -3.49 19.46
CA GLU A 366 -8.01 -4.23 18.24
C GLU A 366 -9.08 -4.12 17.14
N ILE A 367 -10.36 -4.06 17.52
CA ILE A 367 -11.48 -3.77 16.60
C ILE A 367 -11.49 -2.31 16.13
N ARG A 368 -10.88 -1.35 16.84
CA ARG A 368 -11.06 0.09 16.57
C ARG A 368 -9.81 0.84 16.15
N ARG A 369 -8.67 0.17 16.11
CA ARG A 369 -7.36 0.75 15.85
C ARG A 369 -7.41 1.67 14.63
N SER A 370 -7.43 2.97 14.90
CA SER A 370 -7.51 4.01 13.89
C SER A 370 -6.09 4.49 13.57
N TYR A 371 -5.88 4.95 12.34
CA TYR A 371 -4.58 5.50 11.97
C TYR A 371 -4.40 6.92 12.51
N ALA A 372 -3.14 7.26 12.84
CA ALA A 372 -2.73 8.66 13.07
C ALA A 372 -3.10 9.54 11.86
N PHE A 373 -3.25 10.87 12.08
CA PHE A 373 -3.53 11.83 11.00
C PHE A 373 -2.54 11.68 9.83
N GLY A 374 -3.03 11.96 8.63
CA GLY A 374 -2.24 11.87 7.41
C GLY A 374 -2.03 10.45 6.88
N ARG A 375 -2.89 9.52 7.28
CA ARG A 375 -2.91 8.14 6.79
C ARG A 375 -4.21 7.79 6.07
N LEU A 376 -5.20 8.68 6.10
CA LEU A 376 -6.46 8.46 5.42
C LEU A 376 -6.44 8.98 3.96
N PRO A 377 -7.23 8.35 3.08
CA PRO A 377 -7.48 8.83 1.73
C PRO A 377 -7.89 10.31 1.68
N CYS A 378 -7.25 11.07 0.78
CA CYS A 378 -7.36 12.52 0.72
C CYS A 378 -7.69 13.03 -0.68
N ASP A 379 -8.85 13.67 -0.83
CA ASP A 379 -9.20 14.38 -2.07
C ASP A 379 -8.72 15.84 -2.06
N ASP A 380 -8.50 16.43 -0.88
CA ASP A 380 -8.02 17.80 -0.68
C ASP A 380 -6.99 17.86 0.47
N PRO A 381 -5.71 17.51 0.20
CA PRO A 381 -4.69 17.44 1.23
C PRO A 381 -4.21 18.83 1.65
N HIS A 382 -4.20 19.06 2.96
CA HIS A 382 -3.61 20.25 3.59
C HIS A 382 -2.26 19.91 4.24
N PRO A 383 -1.28 20.83 4.25
CA PRO A 383 -0.01 20.60 4.93
C PRO A 383 -0.19 20.34 6.44
N LEU A 384 0.28 19.19 6.92
CA LEU A 384 0.37 18.85 8.35
C LEU A 384 1.72 19.28 8.91
N ALA A 385 2.80 18.99 8.18
CA ALA A 385 4.15 19.33 8.58
C ALA A 385 5.00 19.70 7.37
N PHE A 386 5.98 20.56 7.62
CA PHE A 386 7.02 20.96 6.70
C PHE A 386 8.36 20.36 7.11
N ALA A 387 9.17 20.03 6.10
CA ALA A 387 10.60 19.99 6.27
C ALA A 387 11.16 21.41 6.09
N CYS A 388 12.07 21.80 6.98
CA CYS A 388 12.66 23.13 7.01
C CYS A 388 14.06 23.12 6.36
N ALA A 389 14.50 24.27 5.87
CA ALA A 389 15.80 24.41 5.18
C ALA A 389 17.01 24.03 6.04
N ASP A 390 16.90 24.12 7.36
CA ASP A 390 17.93 23.73 8.32
C ASP A 390 17.93 22.23 8.66
N GLY A 391 17.02 21.46 8.06
CA GLY A 391 16.82 20.03 8.30
C GLY A 391 15.92 19.71 9.48
N SER A 392 15.33 20.72 10.14
CA SER A 392 14.29 20.51 11.15
C SER A 392 12.92 20.24 10.49
N HIS A 393 11.93 19.94 11.32
CA HIS A 393 10.54 19.73 10.90
C HIS A 393 9.64 20.63 11.75
N SER A 394 8.62 21.23 11.13
CA SER A 394 7.62 22.02 11.84
C SER A 394 6.22 21.59 11.41
N THR A 395 5.36 21.32 12.38
CA THR A 395 3.92 21.17 12.16
C THR A 395 3.30 22.50 11.73
N THR A 396 2.12 22.48 11.12
CA THR A 396 1.41 23.70 10.71
C THR A 396 0.49 24.24 11.80
N ILE A 397 0.32 25.56 11.85
CA ILE A 397 -0.59 26.23 12.78
C ILE A 397 -2.03 25.82 12.50
N GLU A 398 -2.40 25.75 11.22
CA GLU A 398 -3.74 25.38 10.75
C GLU A 398 -4.12 23.98 11.22
N PHE A 399 -3.18 23.03 11.19
CA PHE A 399 -3.38 21.71 11.76
C PHE A 399 -3.66 21.79 13.26
N TYR A 400 -2.89 22.56 14.03
CA TYR A 400 -3.09 22.70 15.47
C TYR A 400 -4.44 23.33 15.82
N GLU A 401 -4.85 24.37 15.11
CA GLU A 401 -6.16 25.01 15.31
C GLU A 401 -7.29 24.01 15.06
N LYS A 402 -7.22 23.31 13.92
CA LYS A 402 -8.23 22.31 13.55
C LYS A 402 -8.24 21.12 14.51
N TYR A 403 -7.07 20.62 14.90
CA TYR A 403 -6.96 19.55 15.87
C TYR A 403 -7.45 19.97 17.25
N GLY A 404 -7.13 21.19 17.70
CA GLY A 404 -7.66 21.75 18.95
C GLY A 404 -9.19 21.80 18.95
N GLU A 405 -9.81 22.26 17.87
CA GLU A 405 -11.27 22.24 17.75
C GLU A 405 -11.86 20.83 17.79
N TYR A 406 -11.24 19.88 17.09
CA TYR A 406 -11.65 18.48 17.10
C TYR A 406 -11.52 17.84 18.48
N MET A 407 -10.40 18.10 19.16
CA MET A 407 -10.14 17.66 20.52
C MET A 407 -11.25 18.12 21.47
N ASP A 408 -11.57 19.40 21.44
CA ASP A 408 -12.55 20.00 22.35
C ASP A 408 -13.98 19.55 22.05
N LYS A 409 -14.34 19.39 20.77
CA LYS A 409 -15.72 19.09 20.36
C LYS A 409 -16.03 17.59 20.32
N ILE A 410 -15.04 16.74 20.04
CA ILE A 410 -15.25 15.32 19.73
C ILE A 410 -14.39 14.42 20.62
N GLU A 411 -13.05 14.55 20.58
CA GLU A 411 -12.15 13.59 21.24
C GLU A 411 -12.35 13.58 22.76
N LYS A 412 -12.22 14.74 23.41
CA LYS A 412 -12.30 14.87 24.87
C LYS A 412 -13.66 14.49 25.45
N PRO A 413 -14.82 14.91 24.88
CA PRO A 413 -16.12 14.45 25.38
C PRO A 413 -16.33 12.93 25.30
N ILE A 414 -15.75 12.27 24.30
CA ILE A 414 -15.81 10.81 24.15
C ILE A 414 -14.87 10.14 25.15
N GLU A 415 -13.64 10.65 25.29
CA GLU A 415 -12.66 10.22 26.29
C GLU A 415 -13.24 10.26 27.71
N GLU A 416 -13.80 11.41 28.13
CA GLU A 416 -14.38 11.58 29.46
C GLU A 416 -15.52 10.57 29.73
N LYS A 417 -16.38 10.31 28.73
CA LYS A 417 -17.45 9.31 28.85
C LYS A 417 -16.90 7.89 28.96
N MET A 418 -15.84 7.57 28.21
CA MET A 418 -15.22 6.25 28.25
C MET A 418 -14.53 6.00 29.59
N ILE A 419 -13.79 7.00 30.10
CA ILE A 419 -13.16 6.95 31.43
C ILE A 419 -14.21 6.80 32.52
N ALA A 420 -15.31 7.55 32.47
CA ALA A 420 -16.41 7.42 33.44
C ALA A 420 -17.06 6.02 33.41
N SER A 421 -17.12 5.40 32.23
CA SER A 421 -17.61 4.03 32.07
C SER A 421 -16.63 3.02 32.66
N ALA A 422 -15.32 3.20 32.45
CA ALA A 422 -14.27 2.39 33.05
C ALA A 422 -14.26 2.51 34.58
N ASP A 423 -14.46 3.72 35.14
CA ASP A 423 -14.57 3.95 36.59
C ASP A 423 -15.79 3.22 37.17
N SER A 424 -16.93 3.31 36.49
CA SER A 424 -18.14 2.58 36.89
C SER A 424 -17.91 1.06 36.92
N LEU A 425 -17.20 0.53 35.92
CA LEU A 425 -16.84 -0.89 35.83
C LEU A 425 -15.85 -1.31 36.91
N PHE A 426 -14.83 -0.49 37.16
CA PHE A 426 -13.88 -0.69 38.25
C PHE A 426 -14.61 -0.77 39.60
N ASN A 427 -15.47 0.21 39.91
CA ASN A 427 -16.25 0.24 41.14
C ASN A 427 -17.19 -0.97 41.26
N TYR A 428 -17.78 -1.42 40.16
CA TYR A 428 -18.57 -2.65 40.12
C TYR A 428 -17.72 -3.87 40.49
N CYS A 429 -16.57 -4.07 39.84
CA CYS A 429 -15.67 -5.19 40.14
C CYS A 429 -15.18 -5.18 41.59
N MET A 430 -14.89 -4.00 42.15
CA MET A 430 -14.49 -3.83 43.55
C MET A 430 -15.63 -4.12 44.55
N SER A 431 -16.89 -4.10 44.10
CA SER A 431 -18.05 -4.41 44.94
C SER A 431 -18.35 -5.91 45.05
N LEU A 432 -17.72 -6.73 44.19
CA LEU A 432 -17.89 -8.17 44.20
C LEU A 432 -17.31 -8.76 45.49
N LYS A 433 -18.06 -9.67 46.10
CA LYS A 433 -17.63 -10.43 47.28
C LYS A 433 -17.66 -11.90 46.93
N ASP A 434 -16.67 -12.63 47.42
CA ASP A 434 -16.63 -14.10 47.37
C ASP A 434 -17.79 -14.75 48.15
#